data_AF-A0AAF0TBE4-F1
#
_entry.id   AF-A0AAF0TBE4-F1
#
_cell.length_a   1.000
_cell.length_b   1.000
_cell.length_c   1.000
_cell.angle_alpha   90.00
_cell.angle_beta   90.00
_cell.angle_gamma   90.00
#
_symmetry.space_group_name_H-M   'P 1'
#
loop_
_entity.id
_entity.type
_entity.pdbx_description
1 polymer ?
#
loop_
_entity_poly.entity_id
_entity_poly.type
_entity_poly.pdbx_seq_one_letter_code
_entity_poly.pdbx_strand_id
1 'polypeptide(L)'
;MGGQFVVLSLAVFFISFSQATSIKPLIFIETNHSATAARSCSYTLTIKTSCTSPKYTRDRVSIAFGDAYGFEVYAPRIDNPSSRIFETCSTDTFQIRGPCIYEICYLYLKRVGSDGWKPETVKVYGSDRPAITFKYNKLLPNGVWYGFNHCRKIM
;
A
#
# COMPACT_ATOMS: atom_id res chain seq x y z
N MET A 1 -51.84 45.84 -25.67
CA MET A 1 -50.77 45.70 -24.67
C MET A 1 -50.98 44.37 -23.97
N GLY A 2 -50.07 43.41 -24.12
CA GLY A 2 -50.17 42.11 -23.47
C GLY A 2 -49.59 40.99 -24.32
N GLY A 3 -48.27 40.82 -24.31
CA GLY A 3 -47.59 39.63 -24.80
C GLY A 3 -47.09 38.83 -23.62
N GLN A 4 -47.57 37.59 -23.45
CA GLN A 4 -47.09 36.65 -22.44
C GLN A 4 -45.73 36.09 -22.86
N PHE A 5 -44.73 36.22 -21.99
CA PHE A 5 -43.42 35.61 -22.17
C PHE A 5 -43.47 34.15 -21.72
N VAL A 6 -43.26 33.22 -22.66
CA VAL A 6 -43.08 31.79 -22.36
C VAL A 6 -41.61 31.57 -22.01
N VAL A 7 -41.33 31.32 -20.73
CA VAL A 7 -39.98 31.00 -20.24
C VAL A 7 -39.79 29.49 -20.35
N LEU A 8 -39.01 29.04 -21.34
CA LEU A 8 -38.64 27.64 -21.52
C LEU A 8 -37.52 27.29 -20.51
N SER A 9 -37.85 26.57 -19.43
CA SER A 9 -36.88 26.14 -18.43
C SER A 9 -36.16 24.87 -18.90
N LEU A 10 -34.90 25.00 -19.31
CA LEU A 10 -34.03 23.87 -19.67
C LEU A 10 -33.51 23.21 -18.39
N ALA A 11 -34.05 22.03 -18.05
CA ALA A 11 -33.56 21.21 -16.95
C ALA A 11 -32.19 20.60 -17.31
N VAL A 12 -31.13 21.07 -16.64
CA VAL A 12 -29.77 20.52 -16.77
C VAL A 12 -29.68 19.24 -15.94
N PHE A 13 -29.69 18.07 -16.60
CA PHE A 13 -29.44 16.78 -15.95
C PHE A 13 -27.95 16.64 -15.62
N PHE A 14 -27.58 16.79 -14.34
CA PHE A 14 -26.26 16.42 -13.86
C PHE A 14 -26.14 14.89 -13.81
N ILE A 15 -25.43 14.30 -14.78
CA ILE A 15 -25.09 12.88 -14.77
C ILE A 15 -23.92 12.70 -13.78
N SER A 16 -24.24 12.23 -12.57
CA SER A 16 -23.24 11.84 -11.58
C SER A 16 -22.57 10.52 -12.01
N PHE A 17 -21.30 10.58 -12.45
CA PHE A 17 -20.50 9.37 -12.68
C PHE A 17 -20.03 8.79 -11.35
N SER A 18 -20.68 7.71 -10.90
CA SER A 18 -20.18 6.90 -9.79
C SER A 18 -18.99 6.07 -10.27
N GLN A 19 -17.80 6.29 -9.70
CA GLN A 19 -16.64 5.43 -9.96
C GLN A 19 -16.85 4.07 -9.26
N ALA A 20 -16.89 2.99 -10.04
CA ALA A 20 -16.90 1.64 -9.50
C ALA A 20 -15.50 1.27 -8.99
N THR A 21 -15.36 0.99 -7.69
CA THR A 21 -14.14 0.43 -7.12
C THR A 21 -14.10 -1.07 -7.39
N SER A 22 -13.14 -1.52 -8.21
CA SER A 22 -12.87 -2.95 -8.37
C SER A 22 -12.39 -3.51 -7.04
N ILE A 23 -13.09 -4.51 -6.50
CA ILE A 23 -12.68 -5.23 -5.29
C ILE A 23 -11.47 -6.09 -5.68
N LYS A 24 -10.26 -5.57 -5.44
CA LYS A 24 -9.03 -6.31 -5.65
C LYS A 24 -8.90 -7.45 -4.64
N PRO A 25 -8.39 -8.62 -5.05
CA PRO A 25 -8.21 -9.74 -4.14
C PRO A 25 -7.21 -9.37 -3.03
N LEU A 26 -7.55 -9.77 -1.81
CA LEU A 26 -6.65 -9.71 -0.67
C LEU A 26 -5.53 -10.74 -0.86
N ILE A 27 -4.28 -10.31 -0.72
CA ILE A 27 -3.12 -11.21 -0.86
C ILE A 27 -2.64 -11.64 0.52
N PHE A 28 -2.55 -12.95 0.76
CA PHE A 28 -2.04 -13.52 2.01
C PHE A 28 -0.59 -13.97 1.88
N ILE A 29 0.26 -13.63 2.85
CA ILE A 29 1.71 -13.92 2.83
C ILE A 29 2.14 -14.46 4.19
N GLU A 30 2.74 -15.65 4.20
CA GLU A 30 3.44 -16.18 5.36
C GLU A 30 4.95 -15.93 5.23
N THR A 31 5.56 -15.43 6.30
CA THR A 31 7.00 -15.19 6.34
C THR A 31 7.69 -16.39 7.00
N ASN A 32 8.75 -16.92 6.37
CA ASN A 32 9.53 -18.02 6.94
C ASN A 32 10.34 -17.50 8.13
N HIS A 33 9.87 -17.76 9.35
CA HIS A 33 10.58 -17.41 10.57
C HIS A 33 11.21 -18.65 11.20
N SER A 34 12.50 -18.58 11.53
CA SER A 34 13.12 -19.55 12.44
C SER A 34 12.40 -19.45 13.79
N ALA A 35 11.88 -20.56 14.27
CA ALA A 35 11.07 -20.68 15.48
C ALA A 35 11.91 -20.48 16.75
N THR A 36 12.40 -19.28 16.98
CA THR A 36 12.88 -18.84 18.30
C THR A 36 11.79 -18.03 18.95
N ALA A 37 10.91 -18.70 19.70
CA ALA A 37 9.94 -18.21 20.72
C ALA A 37 9.01 -17.02 20.40
N ALA A 38 9.10 -16.35 19.25
CA ALA A 38 8.29 -15.19 18.92
C ALA A 38 6.85 -15.61 18.54
N ARG A 39 5.85 -15.01 19.19
CA ARG A 39 4.44 -15.20 18.86
C ARG A 39 4.18 -14.73 17.43
N SER A 40 3.30 -15.42 16.69
CA SER A 40 2.88 -15.00 15.34
C SER A 40 1.73 -14.01 15.42
N CYS A 41 1.82 -12.93 14.65
CA CYS A 41 0.80 -11.90 14.49
C CYS A 41 0.41 -11.75 13.02
N SER A 42 -0.78 -11.21 12.77
CA SER A 42 -1.26 -10.88 11.43
C SER A 42 -1.29 -9.36 11.24
N TYR A 43 -0.78 -8.90 10.11
CA TYR A 43 -0.70 -7.50 9.73
C TYR A 43 -1.49 -7.27 8.46
N THR A 44 -2.34 -6.24 8.44
CA THR A 44 -2.96 -5.78 7.19
C THR A 44 -2.16 -4.61 6.66
N LEU A 45 -1.78 -4.64 5.38
CA LEU A 45 -1.08 -3.55 4.71
C LEU A 45 -1.96 -3.02 3.59
N THR A 46 -2.06 -1.70 3.48
CA THR A 46 -2.62 -1.05 2.29
C THR A 46 -1.56 -0.21 1.61
N ILE A 47 -1.35 -0.48 0.33
CA ILE A 47 -0.35 0.21 -0.49
C ILE A 47 -1.08 1.00 -1.57
N LYS A 48 -0.97 2.32 -1.51
CA LYS A 48 -1.49 3.21 -2.55
C LYS A 48 -0.39 3.46 -3.57
N THR A 49 -0.66 3.13 -4.82
CA THR A 49 0.22 3.45 -5.95
C THR A 49 -0.14 4.83 -6.51
N SER A 50 0.87 5.67 -6.75
CA SER A 50 0.67 7.03 -7.26
C SER A 50 0.03 7.00 -8.66
N CYS A 51 -0.81 7.99 -8.95
CA CYS A 51 -1.33 8.23 -10.30
C CYS A 51 -0.28 8.61 -11.35
N THR A 52 0.94 8.92 -10.89
CA THR A 52 2.09 9.21 -11.75
C THR A 52 3.07 8.03 -11.82
N SER A 53 2.67 6.86 -11.30
CA SER A 53 3.40 5.61 -11.47
C SER A 53 3.23 5.09 -12.91
N PRO A 54 4.15 4.25 -13.42
CA PRO A 54 3.88 3.41 -14.58
C PRO A 54 2.53 2.68 -14.47
N LYS A 55 1.90 2.42 -15.62
CA LYS A 55 0.54 1.85 -15.67
C LYS A 55 0.41 0.55 -14.87
N TYR A 56 1.42 -0.32 -14.98
CA TYR A 56 1.59 -1.55 -14.22
C TYR A 56 3.08 -1.77 -13.97
N THR A 57 3.43 -2.63 -13.02
CA THR A 57 4.80 -3.07 -12.78
C THR A 57 4.83 -4.58 -12.61
N ARG A 58 5.79 -5.25 -13.25
CA ARG A 58 6.10 -6.67 -13.05
C ARG A 58 7.36 -6.86 -12.22
N ASP A 59 7.91 -5.76 -11.72
CA ASP A 59 9.12 -5.79 -10.91
C ASP A 59 8.86 -6.56 -9.61
N ARG A 60 9.87 -7.29 -9.16
CA ARG A 60 9.82 -7.96 -7.88
C ARG A 60 9.82 -6.92 -6.77
N VAL A 61 8.87 -7.00 -5.84
CA VAL A 61 8.76 -6.11 -4.70
C VAL A 61 8.89 -6.93 -3.41
N SER A 62 9.86 -6.57 -2.59
CA SER A 62 10.03 -7.06 -1.23
C SER A 62 9.70 -5.95 -0.23
N ILE A 63 9.26 -6.34 0.96
CA ILE A 63 8.96 -5.41 2.06
C ILE A 63 9.53 -5.94 3.37
N ALA A 64 10.03 -5.01 4.19
CA ALA A 64 10.45 -5.26 5.56
C ALA A 64 9.91 -4.14 6.47
N PHE A 65 9.35 -4.49 7.62
CA PHE A 65 8.91 -3.53 8.62
C PHE A 65 9.05 -4.10 10.03
N GLY A 66 9.25 -3.24 11.02
CA GLY A 66 9.56 -3.71 12.37
C GLY A 66 9.60 -2.61 13.42
N ASP A 67 10.06 -2.98 14.61
CA ASP A 67 10.18 -2.11 15.78
C ASP A 67 11.62 -1.82 16.22
N ALA A 68 11.74 -1.00 17.26
CA ALA A 68 13.01 -0.60 17.86
C ALA A 68 13.70 -1.74 18.63
N TYR A 69 13.03 -2.86 18.88
CA TYR A 69 13.56 -4.02 19.61
C TYR A 69 14.17 -5.07 18.67
N GLY A 70 14.10 -4.85 17.35
CA GLY A 70 14.67 -5.75 16.35
C GLY A 70 13.71 -6.83 15.87
N PHE A 71 12.42 -6.77 16.22
CA PHE A 71 11.43 -7.64 15.59
C PHE A 71 11.10 -7.12 14.20
N GLU A 72 11.28 -7.96 13.18
CA GLU A 72 11.08 -7.63 11.77
C GLU A 72 10.13 -8.63 11.12
N VAL A 73 9.16 -8.11 10.37
CA VAL A 73 8.38 -8.88 9.39
C VAL A 73 8.98 -8.61 8.02
N TYR A 74 9.52 -9.66 7.40
CA TYR A 74 10.10 -9.61 6.06
C TYR A 74 9.32 -10.50 5.09
N ALA A 75 8.72 -9.89 4.07
CA ALA A 75 8.11 -10.61 2.96
C ALA A 75 9.00 -10.45 1.71
N PRO A 76 9.62 -11.55 1.23
CA PRO A 76 10.56 -11.50 0.11
C PRO A 76 9.88 -11.17 -1.22
N ARG A 77 8.58 -11.45 -1.32
CA ARG A 77 7.79 -11.22 -2.52
C ARG A 77 6.37 -10.86 -2.15
N ILE A 78 5.98 -9.61 -2.40
CA ILE A 78 4.60 -9.13 -2.29
C ILE A 78 4.01 -8.84 -3.67
N ASP A 79 4.84 -8.85 -4.71
CA ASP A 79 4.36 -8.87 -6.08
C ASP A 79 3.77 -10.25 -6.44
N ASN A 80 2.69 -10.24 -7.21
CA ASN A 80 2.13 -11.43 -7.82
C ASN A 80 1.96 -11.14 -9.33
N PRO A 81 2.76 -11.81 -10.19
CA PRO A 81 2.76 -11.59 -11.64
C PRO A 81 1.39 -11.80 -12.32
N SER A 82 0.52 -12.59 -11.71
CA SER A 82 -0.81 -12.93 -12.25
C SER A 82 -1.91 -11.99 -11.74
N SER A 83 -1.58 -11.04 -10.87
CA SER A 83 -2.55 -10.12 -10.25
C SER A 83 -2.37 -8.69 -10.73
N ARG A 84 -3.47 -7.96 -10.87
CA ARG A 84 -3.50 -6.52 -11.22
C ARG A 84 -3.15 -5.63 -10.02
N ILE A 85 -2.12 -5.99 -9.28
CA ILE A 85 -1.62 -5.17 -8.17
C ILE A 85 -0.61 -4.15 -8.67
N PHE A 86 -0.43 -3.10 -7.89
CA PHE A 86 0.48 -1.99 -8.18
C PHE A 86 0.16 -1.25 -9.48
N GLU A 87 -1.10 -1.34 -9.93
CA GLU A 87 -1.60 -0.51 -11.03
C GLU A 87 -1.57 0.97 -10.62
N THR A 88 -1.33 1.84 -11.60
CA THR A 88 -1.37 3.29 -11.36
C THR A 88 -2.72 3.74 -10.79
N CYS A 89 -2.71 4.74 -9.91
CA CYS A 89 -3.90 5.24 -9.20
C CYS A 89 -4.66 4.18 -8.37
N SER A 90 -4.06 3.06 -7.98
CA SER A 90 -4.77 1.99 -7.28
C SER A 90 -4.33 1.82 -5.83
N THR A 91 -5.16 1.14 -5.03
CA THR A 91 -4.80 0.70 -3.68
C THR A 91 -4.92 -0.82 -3.61
N ASP A 92 -3.87 -1.47 -3.13
CA ASP A 92 -3.79 -2.91 -2.95
C ASP A 92 -3.69 -3.25 -1.47
N THR A 93 -4.35 -4.34 -1.05
CA THR A 93 -4.38 -4.79 0.34
C THR A 93 -3.72 -6.15 0.48
N PHE A 94 -2.87 -6.28 1.49
CA PHE A 94 -2.14 -7.51 1.82
C PHE A 94 -2.41 -7.88 3.28
N GLN A 95 -2.45 -9.17 3.56
CA GLN A 95 -2.33 -9.73 4.90
C GLN A 95 -1.01 -10.48 4.99
N ILE A 96 -0.16 -10.08 5.93
CA ILE A 96 1.16 -10.67 6.14
C ILE A 96 1.22 -11.22 7.55
N ARG A 97 1.61 -12.49 7.69
CA ARG A 97 1.93 -13.11 8.98
C ARG A 97 3.43 -13.10 9.24
N GLY A 98 3.80 -12.75 10.46
CA GLY A 98 5.18 -12.78 10.93
C GLY A 98 5.26 -12.58 12.45
N PRO A 99 6.45 -12.32 13.01
CA PRO A 99 6.62 -12.12 14.44
C PRO A 99 5.79 -10.92 14.93
N CYS A 100 5.28 -11.02 16.15
CA CYS A 100 4.60 -9.92 16.81
C CYS A 100 5.54 -8.76 17.12
N ILE A 101 5.42 -7.69 16.34
CA ILE A 101 6.02 -6.37 16.53
C ILE A 101 5.26 -5.56 17.59
N TYR A 102 5.99 -4.85 18.45
CA TYR A 102 5.42 -3.99 19.50
C TYR A 102 4.91 -2.65 18.98
N GLU A 103 5.79 -1.83 18.40
CA GLU A 103 5.49 -0.52 17.81
C GLU A 103 6.23 -0.43 16.47
N ILE A 104 5.49 -0.58 15.37
CA ILE A 104 6.08 -0.46 14.03
C ILE A 104 6.63 0.96 13.89
N CYS A 105 7.93 1.08 13.66
CA CYS A 105 8.60 2.37 13.56
C CYS A 105 9.51 2.49 12.33
N TYR A 106 9.71 1.40 11.57
CA TYR A 106 10.37 1.47 10.27
C TYR A 106 9.64 0.63 9.22
N LEU A 107 9.85 1.01 7.96
CA LEU A 107 9.39 0.25 6.81
C LEU A 107 10.30 0.53 5.62
N TYR A 108 10.72 -0.52 4.95
CA TYR A 108 11.50 -0.49 3.72
C TYR A 108 10.84 -1.30 2.61
N LEU A 109 10.93 -0.79 1.39
CA LEU A 109 10.56 -1.47 0.16
C LEU A 109 11.81 -1.68 -0.69
N LYS A 110 11.88 -2.82 -1.38
CA LYS A 110 12.90 -3.09 -2.39
C LYS A 110 12.23 -3.52 -3.68
N ARG A 111 12.44 -2.72 -4.74
CA ARG A 111 12.01 -3.04 -6.10
C ARG A 111 13.20 -3.60 -6.89
N VAL A 112 12.98 -4.69 -7.63
CA VAL A 112 13.97 -5.27 -8.54
C VAL A 112 13.34 -5.54 -9.89
N GLY A 113 13.80 -4.82 -10.92
CA GLY A 113 13.32 -4.96 -12.30
C GLY A 113 13.43 -3.66 -13.09
N SER A 114 12.83 -3.66 -14.29
CA SER A 114 12.95 -2.58 -15.27
C SER A 114 11.70 -1.71 -15.40
N ASP A 115 10.53 -2.16 -14.95
CA ASP A 115 9.27 -1.46 -15.20
C ASP A 115 9.17 -0.17 -14.37
N GLY A 116 9.78 -0.16 -13.18
CA GLY A 116 9.66 0.93 -12.23
C GLY A 116 8.35 0.87 -11.45
N TRP A 117 8.28 1.59 -10.33
CA TRP A 117 7.07 1.70 -9.51
C TRP A 117 7.17 2.89 -8.56
N LYS A 118 6.07 3.62 -8.40
CA LYS A 118 5.95 4.78 -7.52
C LYS A 118 4.86 4.55 -6.47
N PRO A 119 5.18 3.95 -5.31
CA PRO A 119 4.26 3.94 -4.18
C PRO A 119 4.05 5.37 -3.68
N GLU A 120 2.80 5.70 -3.36
CA GLU A 120 2.42 6.95 -2.71
C GLU A 120 2.48 6.79 -1.19
N THR A 121 1.76 5.82 -0.66
CA THR A 121 1.73 5.52 0.78
C THR A 121 1.68 4.02 1.05
N VAL A 122 2.31 3.61 2.15
CA VAL A 122 2.13 2.29 2.75
C VAL A 122 1.57 2.48 4.14
N LYS A 123 0.41 1.89 4.43
CA LYS A 123 -0.20 1.91 5.76
C LYS A 123 -0.22 0.50 6.33
N VAL A 124 0.28 0.34 7.55
CA VAL A 124 0.35 -0.96 8.23
C VAL A 124 -0.56 -0.93 9.44
N TYR A 125 -1.42 -1.93 9.53
CA TYR A 125 -2.36 -2.16 10.62
C TYR A 125 -1.85 -3.37 11.41
N GLY A 126 -1.42 -3.13 12.65
CA GLY A 126 -1.10 -4.20 13.60
C GLY A 126 -2.37 -4.80 14.22
N SER A 127 -2.26 -5.98 14.83
CA SER A 127 -3.41 -6.68 15.42
C SER A 127 -4.09 -5.86 16.53
N ASP A 128 -3.34 -5.12 17.34
CA ASP A 128 -3.84 -4.41 18.54
C ASP A 128 -3.29 -2.98 18.69
N ARG A 129 -2.85 -2.35 17.59
CA ARG A 129 -2.18 -1.04 17.62
C ARG A 129 -2.73 -0.10 16.55
N PRO A 130 -2.64 1.24 16.75
CA PRO A 130 -2.98 2.20 15.71
C PRO A 130 -2.18 1.95 14.43
N ALA A 131 -2.83 2.17 13.29
CA ALA A 131 -2.16 2.02 12.01
C ALA A 131 -1.13 3.12 11.79
N ILE A 132 0.06 2.76 11.31
CA ILE A 132 1.12 3.69 10.93
C ILE A 132 1.14 3.88 9.41
N THR A 133 1.44 5.09 8.95
CA THR A 133 1.52 5.43 7.52
C THR A 133 2.90 5.95 7.15
N PHE A 134 3.52 5.33 6.15
CA PHE A 134 4.77 5.74 5.53
C PHE A 134 4.49 6.38 4.17
N LYS A 135 5.02 7.58 3.92
CA LYS A 135 4.78 8.36 2.70
C LYS A 135 6.01 8.31 1.80
N TYR A 136 5.88 7.71 0.62
CA TYR A 136 6.97 7.55 -0.34
C TYR A 136 6.89 8.60 -1.46
N ASN A 137 5.77 8.60 -2.19
CA ASN A 137 5.47 9.42 -3.37
C ASN A 137 6.67 9.66 -4.31
N LYS A 138 7.51 8.63 -4.52
CA LYS A 138 8.74 8.69 -5.32
C LYS A 138 8.96 7.36 -6.06
N LEU A 139 9.53 7.42 -7.26
CA LEU A 139 9.97 6.23 -7.99
C LEU A 139 11.04 5.51 -7.16
N LEU A 140 10.82 4.23 -6.87
CA LEU A 140 11.80 3.46 -6.10
C LEU A 140 13.04 3.14 -6.94
N PRO A 141 14.26 3.28 -6.37
CA PRO A 141 15.48 2.84 -7.04
C PRO A 141 15.46 1.32 -7.27
N ASN A 142 16.16 0.87 -8.32
CA ASN A 142 16.28 -0.56 -8.62
C ASN A 142 17.33 -1.20 -7.69
N GLY A 143 16.99 -2.32 -7.05
CA GLY A 143 17.96 -3.13 -6.30
C GLY A 143 18.32 -2.62 -4.91
N VAL A 144 17.75 -1.51 -4.46
CA VAL A 144 18.09 -0.86 -3.17
C VAL A 144 16.89 -0.87 -2.23
N TRP A 145 17.13 -1.15 -0.94
CA TRP A 145 16.13 -0.97 0.11
C TRP A 145 15.92 0.53 0.35
N TYR A 146 14.71 1.01 0.10
CA TYR A 146 14.33 2.41 0.27
C TYR A 146 13.15 2.52 1.23
N GLY A 147 13.20 3.45 2.17
CA GLY A 147 12.16 3.60 3.18
C GLY A 147 12.57 4.52 4.33
N PHE A 148 11.96 4.30 5.48
CA PHE A 148 12.07 5.20 6.63
C PHE A 148 12.30 4.42 7.90
N ASN A 149 13.13 4.97 8.77
CA ASN A 149 13.33 4.50 10.14
C ASN A 149 13.06 5.64 11.11
N HIS A 150 11.97 5.53 11.85
CA HIS A 150 11.53 6.48 12.87
C HIS A 150 11.62 5.87 14.27
N CYS A 151 12.32 4.75 14.42
CA CYS A 151 12.52 4.13 15.71
C CYS A 151 13.30 5.07 16.62
N ARG A 152 12.72 5.34 17.80
CA ARG A 152 13.45 6.01 18.87
C ARG A 152 14.58 5.05 19.28
N LYS A 153 15.81 5.57 19.35
CA LYS A 153 16.92 4.80 19.92
C LYS A 153 16.53 4.46 21.36
N ILE A 154 16.49 3.18 21.68
CA ILE A 154 16.41 2.73 23.06
C ILE A 154 17.79 3.05 23.65
N MET A 155 17.84 4.05 24.54
CA MET A 155 19.04 4.37 25.32
C MET A 155 19.25 3.32 26.40
#